data_AF-A0A2M7KMD4-F1
#
_entry.id   AF-A0A2M7KMD4-F1
#
_cell.length_a   1.000
_cell.length_b   1.000
_cell.length_c   1.000
_cell.angle_alpha   90.00
_cell.angle_beta   90.00
_cell.angle_gamma   90.00
#
_symmetry.space_group_name_H-M   'P 1'
#
loop_
_entity.id
_entity.type
_entity.pdbx_description
1 polymer ?
#
loop_
_entity_poly.entity_id
_entity_poly.type
_entity_poly.pdbx_seq_one_letter_code
_entity_poly.pdbx_strand_id
1 'polypeptide(L)' 'MEAATTHGPVTPKRRHELEQFLSDCPAGRVYVSAFLSFADFRKWLRDIAWETEVWIAENPSHMIHYNGDRFLGPR' A
#
# COMPACT_ATOMS: atom_id res chain seq x y z
N MET A 1 -8.33 0.97 -1.86
CA MET A 1 -7.32 0.85 -2.93
C MET A 1 -7.18 2.21 -3.58
N GLU A 2 -5.97 2.75 -3.63
CA GLU A 2 -5.68 4.01 -4.31
C GLU A 2 -4.90 3.75 -5.60
N ALA A 3 -5.35 4.29 -6.72
CA ALA A 3 -4.62 4.26 -7.99
C ALA A 3 -3.58 5.39 -8.01
N ALA A 4 -2.30 5.05 -8.00
CA ALA A 4 -1.19 5.99 -7.87
C ALA A 4 -0.94 6.83 -9.15
N THR A 5 -1.87 6.87 -10.10
CA THR A 5 -1.67 7.51 -11.42
C THR A 5 -1.56 9.03 -11.35
N THR A 6 -2.20 9.69 -10.36
CA THR A 6 -2.19 11.16 -10.26
C THR A 6 -1.88 11.71 -8.86
N HIS A 7 -2.23 10.99 -7.79
CA HIS A 7 -2.10 11.48 -6.41
C HIS A 7 -0.92 10.86 -5.62
N GLY A 8 -0.12 10.01 -6.28
CA GLY A 8 0.95 9.25 -5.63
C GLY A 8 0.42 8.08 -4.78
N PRO A 9 1.31 7.31 -4.13
CA PRO A 9 0.94 6.17 -3.31
C PRO A 9 0.39 6.59 -1.93
N VAL A 10 0.05 5.59 -1.13
CA VAL A 10 -0.14 5.78 0.31
C VAL A 10 1.22 6.08 0.96
N THR A 11 1.50 7.36 1.17
CA THR A 11 2.71 7.84 1.87
C THR A 11 2.56 7.78 3.38
N PRO A 12 3.65 7.88 4.19
CA PRO A 12 3.56 7.89 5.65
C PRO A 12 2.61 8.96 6.19
N LYS A 13 2.65 10.17 5.62
CA LYS A 13 1.74 11.26 5.96
C LYS A 13 0.29 10.88 5.67
N ARG A 14 0.02 10.36 4.48
CA ARG A 14 -1.33 9.99 4.06
C ARG A 14 -1.90 8.84 4.88
N ARG A 15 -1.06 7.84 5.21
CA ARG A 15 -1.42 6.76 6.13
C ARG A 15 -1.87 7.34 7.49
N HIS A 16 -1.10 8.27 8.05
CA HIS A 16 -1.44 8.89 9.33
C HIS A 16 -2.77 9.64 9.28
N GLU A 17 -2.99 10.43 8.22
CA GLU A 17 -4.26 11.14 8.00
C GLU A 17 -5.44 10.18 7.85
N LEU A 18 -5.26 9.06 7.15
CA LEU A 18 -6.29 8.03 7.01
C LEU A 18 -6.58 7.30 8.33
N GLU A 19 -5.57 7.00 9.14
CA GLU A 19 -5.77 6.41 10.47
C GLU A 19 -6.57 7.32 11.39
N GLN A 20 -6.31 8.63 11.35
CA GLN A 20 -7.10 9.61 12.09
C GLN A 20 -8.53 9.70 11.54
N PHE A 21 -8.69 9.77 10.23
CA PHE A 21 -10.00 9.86 9.60
C PHE A 21 -10.88 8.63 9.84
N LEU A 22 -10.26 7.44 9.94
CA LEU A 22 -10.94 6.16 10.13
C LEU A 22 -10.87 5.66 11.58
N SER A 23 -10.62 6.55 12.56
CA SER A 23 -10.49 6.18 13.97
C SER A 23 -11.73 5.46 14.51
N ASP A 24 -12.90 5.88 14.06
CA ASP A 24 -14.20 5.38 14.55
C ASP A 24 -14.74 4.22 13.69
N CYS A 25 -13.99 3.80 12.67
CA CYS A 25 -14.37 2.67 11.84
C CYS A 25 -14.08 1.36 12.58
N PRO A 26 -15.08 0.51 12.84
CA PRO A 26 -14.87 -0.76 13.55
C PRO A 26 -14.20 -1.84 12.68
N ALA A 27 -14.08 -1.62 11.37
CA ALA A 27 -13.46 -2.56 10.45
C ALA A 27 -11.92 -2.48 10.48
N GLY A 28 -11.26 -3.62 10.26
CA GLY A 28 -9.82 -3.65 10.05
C GLY A 28 -9.40 -2.86 8.80
N ARG A 29 -8.35 -2.05 8.92
CA ARG A 29 -7.88 -1.15 7.86
C ARG A 29 -6.77 -1.83 7.06
N VAL A 30 -6.91 -1.79 5.73
CA VAL A 30 -5.90 -2.27 4.78
C VAL A 30 -5.71 -1.20 3.72
N TYR A 31 -4.48 -0.71 3.57
CA TYR A 31 -4.13 0.31 2.61
C TYR A 31 -3.37 -0.30 1.45
N VAL A 32 -3.83 -0.02 0.23
CA VAL A 32 -3.26 -0.59 -1.00
C VAL A 32 -2.92 0.53 -1.97
N SER A 33 -1.64 0.65 -2.31
CA SER A 33 -1.15 1.49 -3.42
C SER A 33 -1.15 0.68 -4.71
N ALA A 34 -1.85 1.13 -5.73
CA ALA A 34 -2.00 0.41 -6.99
C ALA A 34 -1.24 1.10 -8.13
N PHE A 35 -0.43 0.34 -8.87
CA PHE A 35 0.35 0.81 -10.02
C PHE A 35 -0.02 0.03 -11.28
N LEU A 36 0.10 0.67 -12.44
CA LEU A 36 -0.08 -0.02 -13.72
C LEU A 36 1.11 -0.95 -14.03
N SER A 37 2.34 -0.46 -13.77
CA SER A 37 3.57 -1.17 -14.10
C SER A 37 4.59 -1.20 -12.95
N PHE A 38 5.53 -2.15 -13.00
CA PHE A 38 6.70 -2.13 -12.12
C PHE A 38 7.56 -0.89 -12.33
N ALA A 39 7.61 -0.36 -13.54
CA ALA A 39 8.34 0.87 -13.85
C ALA A 39 7.75 2.08 -13.11
N ASP A 40 6.42 2.16 -13.00
CA ASP A 40 5.76 3.20 -12.22
C ASP A 40 5.97 3.00 -10.72
N PHE A 41 5.78 1.77 -10.23
CA PHE A 41 6.05 1.43 -8.83
C PHE A 41 7.47 1.84 -8.39
N ARG A 42 8.50 1.57 -9.21
CA ARG A 42 9.90 1.90 -8.88
C ARG A 42 10.15 3.38 -8.62
N LYS A 43 9.38 4.28 -9.26
CA LYS A 43 9.49 5.74 -9.04
C LYS A 43 9.11 6.13 -7.62
N TRP A 44 8.25 5.33 -6.98
CA TRP A 44 7.60 5.63 -5.70
C TRP A 44 8.05 4.73 -4.55
N LEU A 45 8.92 3.74 -4.81
CA LEU A 45 9.22 2.67 -3.87
C LEU A 45 9.69 3.16 -2.48
N ARG A 46 10.32 4.35 -2.43
CA ARG A 46 10.85 4.98 -1.21
C ARG A 46 9.81 5.76 -0.41
N ASP A 47 8.72 6.17 -1.06
CA ASP A 47 7.71 7.07 -0.50
C ASP A 47 6.49 6.31 0.01
N ILE A 48 6.37 5.02 -0.29
CA ILE A 48 5.29 4.15 0.18
C ILE A 48 5.46 3.91 1.68
N ALA A 49 4.38 4.07 2.44
CA ALA A 49 4.38 3.82 3.87
C ALA A 49 4.61 2.34 4.19
N TRP A 50 5.39 2.08 5.23
CA TRP A 50 5.36 0.79 5.92
C TRP A 50 3.93 0.45 6.38
N GLU A 51 3.70 -0.83 6.62
CA GLU A 51 2.41 -1.37 7.01
C GLU A 51 1.29 -1.18 5.98
N THR A 52 1.66 -1.10 4.70
CA THR A 52 0.73 -1.04 3.57
C THR A 52 1.05 -2.11 2.53
N GLU A 53 0.14 -2.26 1.57
CA GLU A 53 0.25 -3.22 0.48
C GLU A 53 0.42 -2.51 -0.86
N VAL A 54 1.08 -3.18 -1.79
CA VAL A 54 1.20 -2.74 -3.18
C VAL A 54 0.63 -3.79 -4.11
N TRP A 55 -0.20 -3.33 -5.04
CA TRP A 55 -0.74 -4.13 -6.13
C TRP A 55 -0.28 -3.57 -7.48
N ILE A 56 0.10 -4.43 -8.42
CA ILE A 56 0.61 -4.01 -9.74
C ILE A 56 -0.18 -4.73 -10.81
N ALA A 57 -0.78 -3.97 -11.74
CA ALA A 57 -1.66 -4.52 -12.77
C ALA A 57 -0.94 -5.51 -13.72
N GLU A 58 0.37 -5.34 -13.96
CA GLU A 58 1.21 -6.29 -14.70
C GLU A 58 1.29 -7.69 -14.04
N ASN A 59 1.08 -7.78 -12.74
CA ASN A 59 1.06 -9.06 -12.03
C ASN A 59 -0.14 -9.12 -11.04
N PRO A 60 -1.37 -9.24 -11.56
CA PRO A 60 -2.59 -8.96 -10.81
C PRO A 60 -2.91 -10.00 -9.73
N SER A 61 -2.30 -11.19 -9.81
CA SER A 61 -2.46 -12.28 -8.84
C SER A 61 -1.51 -12.18 -7.64
N HIS A 62 -0.63 -11.17 -7.61
CA HIS A 62 0.37 -11.00 -6.55
C HIS A 62 0.23 -9.64 -5.86
N MET A 63 0.72 -9.57 -4.62
CA MET A 63 0.88 -8.33 -3.87
C MET A 63 2.28 -8.26 -3.28
N ILE A 64 2.78 -7.04 -3.09
CA ILE A 64 4.00 -6.78 -2.34
C ILE A 64 3.59 -6.20 -0.99
N HIS A 65 4.05 -6.85 0.08
CA HIS A 65 3.75 -6.45 1.45
C HIS A 65 4.88 -5.57 1.99
N TYR A 66 4.60 -4.31 2.31
CA TYR A 66 5.54 -3.42 3.00
C TYR A 66 5.49 -3.67 4.51
N ASN A 67 5.62 -4.95 4.91
CA ASN A 67 5.57 -5.45 6.29
C ASN A 67 6.18 -6.85 6.40
N GLY A 68 6.91 -7.14 7.49
CA GLY A 68 7.43 -8.48 7.77
C GLY A 68 6.52 -9.30 8.70
N ASP A 69 6.05 -8.67 9.77
CA ASP A 69 5.63 -9.34 11.00
C ASP A 69 4.39 -10.22 10.81
N ARG A 70 3.48 -9.78 9.93
CA ARG A 70 2.20 -10.46 9.63
C ARG A 70 2.38 -11.67 8.72
N PHE A 71 3.54 -11.82 8.07
CA PHE A 71 3.81 -12.83 7.04
C PHE A 71 5.05 -13.68 7.33
N LEU A 72 5.67 -13.54 8.51
CA LEU A 72 6.72 -14.42 8.99
C LEU A 72 6.11 -15.71 9.57
N GLY A 73 5.74 -16.63 8.68
CA GLY A 73 5.38 -18.02 8.98
C GLY A 73 6.05 -18.97 7.97
N PRO A 74 6.28 -20.25 8.31
CA PRO A 74 6.96 -21.18 7.41
C PRO A 74 6.16 -21.36 6.11
N ARG A 75 6.89 -21.41 4.99
CA ARG A 75 6.33 -21.73 3.66
C ARG A 75 5.93 -23.19 3.56
#